data_AF-A0A4S2MJR6-F1
#
_entry.id   AF-A0A4S2MJR6-F1
#
_cell.length_a   1.000
_cell.length_b   1.000
_cell.length_c   1.000
_cell.angle_alpha   90.00
_cell.angle_beta   90.00
_cell.angle_gamma   90.00
#
_symmetry.space_group_name_H-M   'P 1'
#
loop_
_entity.id
_entity.type
_entity.pdbx_description
1 polymer ?
#
loop_
_entity_poly.entity_id
_entity_poly.type
_entity_poly.pdbx_seq_one_letter_code
_entity_poly.pdbx_strand_id
1 'polypeptide(L)'
;MQGIDFMSYQPNLWPMIEASAIERTKELVGNITTTCPTSHLLLSGYSHGASIISKAVQQLSPTLLHAITGMVLFGYPENVLNGGGIPGIPGGRVKVVC
;
A
#
# COMPACT_ATOMS: atom_id res chain seq x y z
N MET A 1 -14.82 -4.34 -1.68
CA MET A 1 -13.39 -4.39 -1.32
C MET A 1 -12.65 -5.08 -2.45
N GLN A 2 -11.50 -4.55 -2.89
CA GLN A 2 -10.70 -5.11 -3.98
C GLN A 2 -9.44 -5.74 -3.40
N GLY A 3 -9.16 -6.99 -3.74
CA GLY A 3 -7.89 -7.65 -3.42
C GLY A 3 -6.78 -7.23 -4.40
N ILE A 4 -5.53 -7.28 -3.93
CA ILE A 4 -4.36 -7.22 -4.80
C ILE A 4 -4.01 -8.66 -5.12
N ASP A 5 -4.14 -9.04 -6.39
CA ASP A 5 -3.77 -10.38 -6.84
C ASP A 5 -2.25 -10.46 -6.97
N PHE A 6 -1.63 -11.19 -6.05
CA PHE A 6 -0.21 -11.54 -6.11
C PHE A 6 0.02 -12.86 -5.40
N MET A 7 1.11 -13.53 -5.75
CA MET A 7 1.50 -14.77 -5.08
C MET A 7 2.08 -14.42 -3.72
N SER A 8 1.43 -14.80 -2.61
CA SER A 8 1.85 -14.35 -1.29
C SER A 8 3.18 -14.94 -0.81
N TYR A 9 3.61 -16.08 -1.39
CA TYR A 9 4.85 -16.76 -1.02
C TYR A 9 5.41 -17.61 -2.16
N GLN A 10 6.69 -17.37 -2.50
CA GLN A 10 7.56 -18.31 -3.22
C GLN A 10 9.02 -18.02 -2.87
N PRO A 11 9.77 -18.98 -2.29
CA PRO A 11 11.10 -18.71 -1.73
C PRO A 11 12.09 -18.07 -2.71
N ASN A 12 12.06 -18.49 -3.97
CA ASN A 12 13.06 -18.09 -4.97
C ASN A 12 12.62 -16.88 -5.82
N LEU A 13 11.39 -16.40 -5.67
CA LEU A 13 10.84 -15.31 -6.49
C LEU A 13 10.42 -14.09 -5.67
N TRP A 14 10.82 -14.04 -4.39
CA TRP A 14 10.35 -13.00 -3.46
C TRP A 14 10.50 -11.57 -4.00
N PRO A 15 11.65 -11.12 -4.54
CA PRO A 15 11.77 -9.75 -5.05
C PRO A 15 10.85 -9.48 -6.25
N MET A 16 10.67 -10.46 -7.13
CA MET A 16 9.82 -10.33 -8.32
C MET A 16 8.34 -10.28 -7.95
N ILE A 17 7.94 -11.08 -6.97
CA ILE A 17 6.58 -11.11 -6.42
C ILE A 17 6.23 -9.80 -5.75
N GLU A 18 7.15 -9.27 -4.93
CA GLU A 18 6.93 -8.00 -4.25
C GLU A 18 6.81 -6.86 -5.27
N ALA A 19 7.71 -6.81 -6.26
CA ALA A 19 7.66 -5.81 -7.32
C ALA A 19 6.35 -5.85 -8.12
N SER A 20 5.87 -7.05 -8.49
CA SER A 20 4.61 -7.18 -9.22
C SER A 20 3.40 -6.77 -8.37
N ALA A 21 3.40 -7.09 -7.08
CA ALA A 21 2.35 -6.68 -6.15
C ALA A 21 2.32 -5.15 -5.94
N ILE A 22 3.50 -4.51 -5.89
CA ILE A 22 3.63 -3.05 -5.82
C ILE A 22 3.05 -2.39 -7.07
N GLU A 23 3.43 -2.85 -8.27
CA GLU A 23 2.88 -2.32 -9.52
C GLU A 23 1.37 -2.55 -9.61
N ARG A 24 0.90 -3.75 -9.25
CA ARG A 24 -0.53 -4.04 -9.24
C ARG A 24 -1.32 -3.13 -8.30
N THR A 25 -0.75 -2.80 -7.15
CA THR A 25 -1.35 -1.85 -6.20
C THR A 25 -1.46 -0.45 -6.83
N LYS A 26 -0.40 0.03 -7.48
CA LYS A 26 -0.38 1.35 -8.15
C LYS A 26 -1.41 1.42 -9.28
N GLU A 27 -1.52 0.37 -10.09
CA GLU A 27 -2.53 0.25 -11.15
C GLU A 27 -3.96 0.34 -10.59
N LEU A 28 -4.25 -0.40 -9.51
CA LEU A 28 -5.57 -0.41 -8.89
C LEU A 28 -5.93 0.96 -8.32
N VAL A 29 -4.98 1.64 -7.67
CA VAL A 29 -5.17 3.02 -7.18
C VAL A 29 -5.48 3.96 -8.35
N GLY A 30 -4.72 3.88 -9.45
CA GLY A 30 -4.95 4.68 -10.65
C GLY A 30 -6.31 4.43 -11.29
N ASN A 31 -6.70 3.16 -11.42
CA ASN A 31 -7.98 2.75 -11.99
C ASN A 31 -9.15 3.25 -11.13
N ILE A 32 -9.12 3.04 -9.81
CA ILE A 32 -10.19 3.48 -8.91
C ILE A 32 -10.29 5.00 -8.90
N THR A 33 -9.17 5.72 -8.89
CA THR A 33 -9.16 7.19 -8.93
C THR A 33 -9.77 7.72 -10.23
N THR A 34 -9.57 7.03 -11.35
CA THR A 34 -10.12 7.42 -12.66
C THR A 34 -11.61 7.08 -12.78
N THR A 35 -11.98 5.87 -12.33
CA THR A 35 -13.36 5.35 -12.46
C THR A 35 -14.31 6.00 -11.44
N CYS A 36 -13.80 6.33 -10.25
CA CYS A 36 -14.58 6.84 -9.12
C CYS A 36 -13.88 8.06 -8.48
N PRO A 37 -13.78 9.21 -9.18
CA PRO A 37 -12.94 10.34 -8.76
C PRO A 37 -13.39 11.05 -7.48
N THR A 38 -14.63 10.86 -7.05
CA THR A 38 -15.18 11.47 -5.83
C THR A 38 -15.20 10.53 -4.63
N SER A 39 -14.78 9.27 -4.80
CA SER A 39 -14.82 8.27 -3.73
C SER A 39 -13.68 8.44 -2.73
N HIS A 40 -13.97 8.18 -1.46
CA HIS A 40 -12.95 8.04 -0.44
C HIS A 40 -12.24 6.68 -0.58
N LEU A 41 -10.96 6.69 -0.97
CA LEU A 41 -10.15 5.49 -1.09
C LEU A 41 -9.37 5.20 0.19
N LEU A 42 -9.60 4.02 0.78
CA LEU A 42 -8.80 3.48 1.87
C LEU A 42 -7.97 2.31 1.38
N LEU A 43 -6.74 2.21 1.86
CA LEU A 43 -5.87 1.07 1.62
C LEU A 43 -5.60 0.31 2.93
N SER A 44 -5.41 -0.99 2.84
CA SER A 44 -5.01 -1.78 3.99
C SER A 44 -4.11 -2.94 3.58
N GLY A 45 -3.24 -3.36 4.49
CA GLY A 45 -2.36 -4.49 4.29
C GLY A 45 -2.07 -5.23 5.59
N TYR A 46 -1.82 -6.53 5.50
CA TYR A 46 -1.44 -7.39 6.63
C TYR A 46 -0.12 -8.10 6.34
N SER A 47 0.79 -8.13 7.33
CA SER A 47 2.10 -8.79 7.21
C SER A 47 2.86 -8.29 5.97
N HIS A 48 3.30 -9.15 5.06
CA HIS A 48 3.93 -8.75 3.80
C HIS A 48 3.05 -7.80 2.95
N GLY A 49 1.73 -7.94 3.01
CA GLY A 49 0.81 -7.02 2.35
C GLY A 49 0.90 -5.58 2.89
N ALA A 50 1.24 -5.39 4.17
CA ALA A 50 1.49 -4.06 4.73
C ALA A 50 2.75 -3.42 4.11
N SER A 51 3.81 -4.20 3.92
CA SER A 51 5.03 -3.78 3.23
C SER A 51 4.75 -3.38 1.79
N ILE A 52 3.93 -4.16 1.06
CA ILE A 52 3.52 -3.87 -0.31
C ILE A 52 2.76 -2.53 -0.38
N ILE A 53 1.76 -2.30 0.47
CA ILE A 53 1.03 -1.01 0.52
C ILE A 53 2.01 0.14 0.80
N SER A 54 2.84 -0.01 1.83
CA SER A 54 3.85 0.99 2.22
C SER A 54 4.77 1.37 1.06
N LYS A 55 5.29 0.39 0.33
CA LYS A 55 6.21 0.61 -0.80
C LYS A 55 5.48 1.19 -2.01
N ALA A 56 4.26 0.75 -2.30
CA ALA A 56 3.48 1.24 -3.43
C ALA A 56 3.13 2.72 -3.28
N VAL A 57 2.65 3.17 -2.12
CA VAL A 57 2.25 4.58 -1.93
C VAL A 57 3.41 5.56 -1.97
N GLN A 58 4.62 5.13 -1.61
CA GLN A 58 5.84 5.93 -1.75
C GLN A 58 6.24 6.16 -3.22
N GLN A 59 5.74 5.33 -4.14
CA GLN A 59 6.03 5.41 -5.58
C GLN A 59 4.89 6.04 -6.39
N LEU A 60 3.79 6.45 -5.75
CA LEU A 60 2.68 7.11 -6.43
C LEU A 60 3.02 8.56 -6.79
N SER A 61 2.42 9.06 -7.87
CA SER A 61 2.42 10.50 -8.14
C SER A 61 1.67 11.23 -7.01
N PRO A 62 1.97 12.52 -6.76
CA PRO A 62 1.26 13.30 -5.75
C PRO A 62 -0.27 13.23 -5.91
N THR A 63 -0.77 13.34 -7.15
CA THR A 63 -2.21 13.25 -7.45
C THR A 63 -2.83 11.95 -6.97
N LEU A 64 -2.21 10.80 -7.27
CA LEU A 64 -2.73 9.49 -6.85
C LEU A 64 -2.59 9.29 -5.33
N LEU A 65 -1.50 9.78 -4.73
CA LEU A 65 -1.32 9.74 -3.28
C LEU A 65 -2.34 10.61 -2.54
N HIS A 66 -2.79 11.72 -3.14
CA HIS A 66 -3.84 12.58 -2.57
C HIS A 66 -5.24 11.98 -2.68
N ALA A 67 -5.49 11.08 -3.64
CA ALA A 67 -6.76 10.35 -3.73
C ALA A 67 -6.96 9.36 -2.56
N ILE A 68 -5.87 8.91 -1.93
CA ILE A 68 -5.92 8.00 -0.77
C ILE A 68 -6.25 8.81 0.50
N THR A 69 -7.43 8.52 1.06
CA THR A 69 -7.94 9.15 2.28
C THR A 69 -7.18 8.66 3.52
N GLY A 70 -6.80 7.38 3.56
CA GLY A 70 -6.09 6.80 4.69
C GLY A 70 -5.64 5.36 4.45
N MET A 71 -4.73 4.90 5.31
CA MET A 71 -4.11 3.57 5.24
C MET A 71 -4.14 2.90 6.62
N VAL A 72 -4.46 1.61 6.65
CA VAL A 72 -4.37 0.79 7.86
C VAL A 72 -3.44 -0.40 7.64
N LEU A 73 -2.36 -0.48 8.40
CA LEU A 73 -1.34 -1.53 8.26
C LEU A 73 -1.34 -2.43 9.48
N PHE A 74 -1.62 -3.72 9.29
CA PHE A 74 -1.68 -4.73 10.34
C PHE A 74 -0.40 -5.58 10.34
N GLY A 75 0.26 -5.71 11.49
CA GLY A 75 1.49 -6.51 11.61
C GLY A 75 2.58 -6.04 10.63
N TYR A 76 2.77 -4.72 10.52
CA TYR A 76 3.66 -4.08 9.55
C TYR A 76 5.13 -4.44 9.85
N PRO A 77 5.82 -5.22 8.98
CA PRO A 77 7.17 -5.71 9.25
C PRO A 77 8.18 -4.57 9.48
N GLU A 78 8.03 -3.46 8.76
CA GLU A 78 8.91 -2.31 8.85
C GLU A 78 8.46 -1.27 9.91
N ASN A 79 7.51 -1.60 10.79
CA ASN A 79 6.95 -0.67 11.78
C ASN A 79 8.02 0.00 12.66
N VAL A 80 8.92 -0.79 13.23
CA VAL A 80 10.00 -0.29 14.11
C VAL A 80 11.01 0.53 13.30
N LEU A 81 11.35 0.09 12.09
CA LEU A 81 12.30 0.76 11.22
C LEU A 81 11.80 2.14 10.75
N ASN A 82 10.49 2.26 10.53
CA ASN A 82 9.85 3.46 10.02
C ASN A 82 9.14 4.27 11.11
N GLY A 83 9.40 3.98 12.39
CA GLY A 83 8.91 4.77 13.53
C GLY A 83 7.39 4.84 13.63
N GLY A 84 6.66 3.77 13.30
CA GLY A 84 5.20 3.75 13.43
C GLY A 84 4.40 4.19 12.21
N GLY A 85 5.05 4.43 11.06
CA GLY A 85 4.38 4.98 9.88
C GLY A 85 5.04 4.58 8.55
N ILE A 86 4.65 5.28 7.48
CA ILE A 86 5.24 5.13 6.15
C ILE A 86 6.12 6.35 5.86
N PRO A 87 7.39 6.19 5.46
CA PRO A 87 8.27 7.31 5.13
C PRO A 87 7.65 8.25 4.08
N GLY A 88 7.76 9.56 4.30
CA GLY A 88 7.22 10.57 3.39
C GLY A 88 5.69 10.75 3.43
N ILE A 89 4.97 9.98 4.25
CA ILE A 89 3.51 10.10 4.39
C ILE A 89 3.17 10.74 5.75
N PRO A 90 2.33 11.79 5.78
CA PRO A 90 1.87 12.38 7.04
C PRO A 90 1.20 11.35 7.95
N GLY A 91 1.60 11.31 9.22
CA GLY A 91 1.15 10.32 10.20
C GLY A 91 -0.38 10.28 10.40
N GLY A 92 -1.08 11.41 10.22
CA GLY A 92 -2.55 11.47 10.30
C GLY A 92 -3.28 10.64 9.23
N ARG A 93 -2.57 10.13 8.20
CA ARG A 93 -3.14 9.29 7.14
C ARG A 93 -2.80 7.80 7.28
N VAL A 94 -1.99 7.42 8.27
CA VAL A 94 -1.54 6.03 8.44
C VAL A 94 -1.83 5.57 9.86
N LYS A 95 -2.57 4.48 9.99
CA LYS A 95 -2.77 3.77 11.24
C LYS A 95 -2.07 2.42 11.18
N VAL A 96 -1.02 2.25 11.98
CA VAL A 96 -0.41 0.93 12.17
C VAL A 96 -1.06 0.23 13.38
N VAL A 97 -1.35 -1.05 13.22
CA VAL A 97 -1.87 -1.96 14.24
C VAL A 97 -0.87 -3.11 14.36
N CYS A 98 -0.12 -3.13 15.46
CA CYS A 98 0.95 -4.09 15.74
C CYS A 98 0.75 -4.70 17.12
#